data_AF-A0A971L1V9-F1
#
_entry.id   AF-A0A971L1V9-F1
#
_cell.length_a   1.000
_cell.length_b   1.000
_cell.length_c   1.000
_cell.angle_alpha   90.00
_cell.angle_beta   90.00
_cell.angle_gamma   90.00
#
_symmetry.space_group_name_H-M   'P 1'
#
loop_
_entity.id
_entity.type
_entity.pdbx_description
1 polymer ?
#
loop_
_entity_poly.entity_id
_entity_poly.type
_entity_poly.pdbx_seq_one_letter_code
_entity_poly.pdbx_strand_id
1 'polypeptide(L)'
;MQSTDLMMEGFNLMLMGMGFVFAFLTLLVIATTLMSKIILRFSKPEPLATPNQRGAASLIKGQSPDLIAAISAAIHLHRQRK
;
A
#
# COMPACT_ATOMS: atom_id res chain seq x y z
N MET A 1 9.26 -47.30 -27.27
CA MET A 1 9.84 -46.15 -27.99
C MET A 1 8.80 -45.06 -28.29
N GLN A 2 7.56 -45.38 -28.71
CA GLN A 2 6.53 -44.35 -29.00
C GLN A 2 5.92 -43.62 -27.78
N SER A 3 5.96 -44.20 -26.59
CA SER A 3 5.42 -43.58 -25.37
C SER A 3 6.22 -42.37 -24.89
N THR A 4 7.53 -42.37 -25.12
CA THR A 4 8.40 -41.24 -24.78
C THR A 4 8.08 -40.02 -25.65
N ASP A 5 7.73 -40.22 -26.93
CA ASP A 5 7.37 -39.13 -27.84
C ASP A 5 6.08 -38.43 -27.41
N LEU A 6 5.03 -39.18 -27.04
CA LEU A 6 3.77 -38.58 -26.58
C LEU A 6 3.91 -37.81 -25.26
N MET A 7 4.74 -38.31 -24.33
CA MET A 7 5.05 -37.56 -23.11
C MET A 7 5.82 -36.26 -23.41
N MET A 8 6.78 -36.31 -24.33
CA MET A 8 7.54 -35.13 -24.74
C MET A 8 6.67 -34.11 -25.50
N GLU A 9 5.76 -34.58 -26.34
CA GLU A 9 4.78 -33.74 -27.03
C GLU A 9 3.86 -33.03 -26.03
N GLY A 10 3.34 -33.76 -25.04
CA GLY A 10 2.51 -33.20 -23.97
C GLY A 10 3.27 -32.19 -23.10
N PHE A 11 4.54 -32.46 -22.80
CA PHE A 11 5.40 -31.52 -22.08
C PHE A 11 5.66 -30.24 -22.88
N ASN A 12 5.96 -30.36 -24.18
CA ASN A 12 6.12 -29.21 -25.07
C ASN A 12 4.84 -28.38 -25.15
N LEU A 13 3.68 -29.04 -25.27
CA LEU A 13 2.38 -28.36 -25.29
C LEU A 13 2.10 -27.62 -23.97
N MET A 14 2.40 -28.25 -22.83
CA MET A 14 2.26 -27.61 -21.51
C MET A 14 3.18 -26.40 -21.37
N LEU A 15 4.45 -26.54 -21.77
CA LEU A 15 5.42 -25.45 -21.70
C LEU A 15 5.02 -24.27 -22.61
N MET A 16 4.55 -24.56 -23.82
CA MET A 16 4.10 -23.54 -24.76
C MET A 16 2.82 -22.85 -24.27
N GLY A 17 1.82 -23.61 -23.81
CA GLY A 17 0.56 -23.08 -23.30
C GLY A 17 0.74 -22.29 -22.00
N MET A 18 1.40 -22.87 -21.01
CA MET A 18 1.67 -22.21 -19.72
C MET A 18 2.63 -21.03 -19.90
N GLY A 19 3.63 -21.15 -20.77
CA GLY A 19 4.57 -20.09 -21.09
C GLY A 19 3.91 -18.89 -21.75
N PHE A 20 2.99 -19.12 -22.70
CA PHE A 20 2.23 -18.04 -23.33
C PHE A 20 1.33 -17.32 -22.34
N VAL A 21 0.61 -18.06 -21.49
CA VAL A 21 -0.22 -17.47 -20.43
C VAL A 21 0.64 -16.65 -19.46
N PHE A 22 1.77 -17.19 -19.01
CA PHE A 22 2.69 -16.48 -18.13
C PHE A 22 3.23 -15.19 -18.78
N ALA A 23 3.66 -15.26 -20.03
CA ALA A 23 4.13 -14.10 -20.78
C ALA A 23 3.03 -13.04 -20.95
N PHE A 24 1.81 -13.46 -21.27
CA PHE A 24 0.66 -12.58 -21.43
C PHE A 24 0.28 -11.88 -20.12
N LEU A 25 0.22 -12.62 -19.01
CA LEU A 25 -0.04 -12.06 -17.69
C LEU A 25 1.08 -11.10 -17.26
N THR A 26 2.34 -11.45 -17.50
CA THR A 26 3.49 -10.58 -17.22
C THR A 26 3.38 -9.27 -18.01
N LEU A 27 3.04 -9.36 -19.30
CA LEU A 27 2.82 -8.19 -20.15
C LEU A 27 1.65 -7.33 -19.64
N LEU A 28 0.54 -7.94 -19.21
CA LEU A 28 -0.58 -7.24 -18.59
C LEU A 28 -0.18 -6.52 -17.28
N VAL A 29 0.62 -7.18 -16.44
CA VAL A 29 1.13 -6.56 -15.20
C VAL A 29 2.04 -5.38 -15.53
N ILE A 30 2.91 -5.50 -16.53
CA ILE A 30 3.76 -4.38 -16.98
C ILE A 30 2.89 -3.24 -17.52
N ALA A 31 1.89 -3.53 -18.34
CA ALA A 31 0.99 -2.53 -18.92
C ALA A 31 0.20 -1.78 -17.84
N THR A 32 -0.38 -2.50 -16.88
CA THR A 32 -1.11 -1.89 -15.76
C THR A 32 -0.18 -1.11 -14.82
N THR A 33 1.04 -1.60 -14.58
CA THR A 33 2.06 -0.87 -13.82
C THR A 33 2.49 0.40 -14.54
N LEU A 34 2.67 0.34 -15.87
CA LEU A 34 3.00 1.51 -16.68
C LEU A 34 1.87 2.54 -16.64
N MET A 35 0.61 2.09 -16.78
CA MET A 35 -0.56 2.94 -16.62
C MET A 35 -0.58 3.61 -15.25
N SER A 36 -0.33 2.85 -14.17
CA SER A 36 -0.21 3.39 -12.81
C SER A 36 0.89 4.46 -12.72
N LYS A 37 2.10 4.17 -13.22
CA LYS A 37 3.23 5.14 -13.18
C LYS A 37 2.96 6.38 -14.03
N ILE A 38 2.33 6.23 -15.19
CA ILE A 38 1.91 7.36 -16.04
C ILE A 38 0.92 8.22 -15.27
N ILE A 39 -0.13 7.63 -14.69
CA ILE A 39 -1.12 8.36 -13.89
C ILE A 39 -0.43 9.09 -12.73
N LEU A 40 0.39 8.42 -11.92
CA LEU A 40 1.10 9.06 -10.80
C LEU A 40 2.10 10.14 -11.24
N ARG A 41 2.64 10.06 -12.47
CA ARG A 41 3.61 11.02 -12.99
C ARG A 41 2.94 12.25 -13.60
N PHE A 42 1.80 12.07 -14.27
CA PHE A 42 1.09 13.14 -14.98
C PHE A 42 -0.03 13.78 -14.15
N SER A 43 -0.69 13.01 -13.29
CA SER A 43 -1.52 13.54 -12.22
C SER A 43 -0.57 14.05 -11.15
N LYS A 44 -0.54 15.37 -10.92
CA LYS A 44 0.05 15.92 -9.68
C LYS A 44 -0.49 15.08 -8.53
N PRO A 45 0.34 14.61 -7.59
CA PRO A 45 -0.18 13.96 -6.41
C PRO A 45 -1.09 14.97 -5.73
N GLU A 46 -2.40 14.85 -5.96
CA GLU A 46 -3.38 15.38 -5.05
C GLU A 46 -2.97 14.74 -3.72
N PRO A 47 -2.73 15.53 -2.67
CA PRO A 47 -2.45 14.94 -1.37
C PRO A 47 -3.67 14.10 -1.05
N LEU A 48 -3.59 12.79 -1.31
CA LEU A 48 -4.50 11.80 -0.75
C LEU A 48 -4.54 12.20 0.70
N ALA A 49 -5.70 12.69 1.15
CA ALA A 49 -5.85 13.15 2.51
C ALA A 49 -5.39 11.97 3.35
N THR A 50 -4.17 12.06 3.89
CA THR A 50 -3.59 11.03 4.73
C THR A 50 -4.67 10.80 5.77
N PRO A 51 -5.19 9.57 5.94
CA PRO A 51 -6.10 9.29 7.03
C PRO A 51 -5.40 9.85 8.25
N ASN A 52 -6.02 10.86 8.84
CA ASN A 52 -5.35 11.83 9.69
C ASN A 52 -4.67 11.09 10.86
N GLN A 53 -3.40 10.67 10.69
CA GLN A 53 -2.61 10.04 11.74
C GLN A 53 -2.19 11.09 12.79
N ARG A 54 -2.82 12.28 12.82
CA ARG A 54 -2.81 13.17 13.98
C ARG A 54 -3.29 12.48 15.25
N GLY A 55 -4.02 11.36 15.14
CA GLY A 55 -4.35 10.52 16.30
C GLY A 55 -3.16 9.70 16.83
N ALA A 56 -2.28 9.18 15.98
CA ALA A 56 -1.23 8.23 16.38
C ALA A 56 0.11 8.93 16.73
N ALA A 57 0.47 10.00 16.03
CA ALA A 57 1.70 10.75 16.33
C ALA A 57 1.62 11.57 17.62
N SER A 58 0.41 11.93 18.07
CA SER A 58 0.19 12.66 19.31
C SER A 58 0.46 11.80 20.55
N LEU A 59 0.26 10.49 20.46
CA LEU A 59 0.44 9.56 21.58
C LEU A 59 1.91 9.30 21.93
N ILE A 60 2.84 9.50 20.98
CA ILE A 60 4.28 9.29 21.21
C ILE A 60 4.94 10.52 21.85
N LYS A 61 4.32 11.70 21.77
CA LYS A 61 4.81 12.92 22.43
C LYS A 61 4.32 12.98 23.88
N GLY A 62 4.71 12.00 24.69
CA GLY A 62 4.31 11.79 26.09
C GLY A 62 4.68 12.90 27.10
N GLN A 63 4.92 14.12 26.62
CA GLN A 63 5.21 15.30 27.44
C GLN A 63 5.08 16.58 26.61
N SER A 64 4.10 16.64 25.70
CA SER A 64 3.87 17.88 24.97
C SER A 64 3.53 19.00 25.97
N PRO A 65 4.21 20.16 25.88
CA PRO A 65 3.96 21.29 26.79
C PRO A 65 2.51 21.78 26.73
N ASP A 66 1.84 21.53 25.60
CA ASP A 66 0.42 21.79 25.38
C ASP A 66 -0.49 20.95 26.29
N LEU A 67 -0.18 19.65 26.49
CA LEU A 67 -0.92 18.81 27.43
C LEU A 67 -0.74 19.28 28.89
N ILE A 68 0.47 19.68 29.27
CA ILE A 68 0.77 20.20 30.62
C ILE A 68 0.03 21.52 30.86
N ALA A 69 -0.02 22.41 29.86
CA ALA A 69 -0.77 23.66 29.92
C ALA A 69 -2.30 23.43 30.02
N ALA A 70 -2.84 22.47 29.27
CA ALA A 70 -4.25 22.11 29.35
C ALA A 70 -4.63 21.51 30.72
N ILE A 71 -3.79 20.62 31.26
CA ILE A 71 -4.02 20.02 32.58
C ILE A 71 -3.91 21.07 33.69
N SER A 72 -2.93 21.97 33.65
CA SER A 72 -2.77 23.02 34.66
C SER A 72 -3.94 24.01 34.63
N ALA A 73 -4.40 24.42 33.45
CA ALA A 73 -5.58 25.26 33.29
C ALA A 73 -6.84 24.58 33.85
N ALA A 74 -7.02 23.28 33.58
CA ALA A 74 -8.16 22.52 34.10
C ALA A 74 -8.17 22.44 35.64
N ILE A 75 -7.00 22.23 36.26
CA ILE A 75 -6.85 22.21 37.73
C ILE A 75 -7.15 23.59 38.33
N HIS A 76 -6.61 24.66 37.74
CA HIS A 76 -6.88 26.03 38.20
C HIS A 76 -8.37 26.36 38.12
N LEU A 77 -9.04 26.00 37.03
CA LEU A 77 -10.47 26.20 36.86
C LEU A 77 -11.28 25.41 37.90
N HIS A 78 -10.91 24.16 38.18
CA HIS A 78 -11.60 23.35 39.20
C HIS A 78 -11.45 23.95 40.60
N ARG A 79 -10.25 24.47 40.93
CA ARG A 79 -9.98 25.10 42.24
C ARG A 79 -10.66 26.46 42.41
N GLN A 80 -10.91 27.18 41.31
CA GLN A 80 -11.68 28.42 41.33
C GLN A 80 -13.20 28.18 41.38
N ARG A 81 -13.64 27.00 40.96
CA ARG A 81 -15.05 26.59 40.92
C ARG A 81 -15.53 25.89 42.21
N LYS A 82 -14.61 25.62 43.14
CA LYS A 82 -14.87 25.24 44.53
C LYS A 82 -14.65 26.44 45.43
#